data_AF-A0A8H6CH15-F1
#
_entry.id   AF-A0A8H6CH15-F1
#
_cell.length_a   1.000
_cell.length_b   1.000
_cell.length_c   1.000
_cell.angle_alpha   90.00
_cell.angle_beta   90.00
_cell.angle_gamma   90.00
#
_symmetry.space_group_name_H-M   'P 1'
#
loop_
_entity.id
_entity.type
_entity.pdbx_description
1 polymer ?
#
loop_
_entity_poly.entity_id
_entity_poly.type
_entity_poly.pdbx_seq_one_letter_code
_entity_poly.pdbx_strand_id
1 'polypeptide(L)'
;MASNGTLCPHKLPPKPRVATLRTLFEPSVTSVDSRHEQVLDSNALVFYFPAPHTATGEESLELHVHGGTAVVKAVLAAIPKTVPQHAPQIIRYAEPGEFTRRAFYNNRLDLLQIEALGDTLAADTEQQRRLAVRGSTNVLAERYEAWRQKLLYARGELEALIDFSEDQHFDESPAKLCASVAKQVRQLKSQLQANIESASRGELLRNGINIALIGAPNAGKSSLLNQIVGREAAIVSSEAGTTRDVVDVNVDIGGFYCRFGDLAGLRQQTQTSDTEQVGDVEKEGIRRAKERALKADVVIVVLSAEVVKSSANSKINVSIGSEVQKVLNQIDLGSQKVVCVLNKADLFASNAHLSNTRSKFRRHQALRDFFDLSETPLFAISCTNTQMSNIDDKSDPSGIRAFLNGLTQLFGRMTTAAVPIEKFGTGNHSAWAESLGATERQRLLLLQCLQHLENFLAKVQDNDQNESIITDHGDDVDVVLAAESLRFAADCLAKIIGRGESGDVEEVLGVVFEK
;
A
#
# COMPACT_ATOMS: atom_id res chain seq x y z
N MET A 1 32.43 45.21 -13.32
CA MET A 1 33.45 44.15 -13.17
C MET A 1 32.76 42.84 -13.45
N ALA A 2 33.14 42.15 -14.54
CA ALA A 2 32.56 40.85 -14.88
C ALA A 2 32.93 39.87 -13.76
N SER A 3 31.92 39.33 -13.08
CA SER A 3 32.11 38.28 -12.08
C SER A 3 32.58 37.01 -12.81
N ASN A 4 33.90 36.79 -12.81
CA ASN A 4 34.46 35.53 -13.28
C ASN A 4 33.82 34.39 -12.47
N GLY A 5 33.19 33.43 -13.15
CA GLY A 5 32.60 32.23 -12.52
C GLY A 5 31.08 32.22 -12.33
N THR A 6 30.29 33.07 -12.98
CA THR A 6 28.81 33.04 -12.82
C THR A 6 28.09 32.49 -14.05
N LEU A 7 27.01 31.72 -13.88
CA LEU A 7 26.12 31.25 -14.97
C LEU A 7 25.37 32.39 -15.68
N CYS A 8 25.25 33.56 -15.04
CA CYS A 8 24.52 34.73 -15.53
C CYS A 8 25.34 36.03 -15.36
N PRO A 9 26.49 36.20 -16.05
CA PRO A 9 27.48 37.25 -15.76
C PRO A 9 27.00 38.69 -15.97
N HIS A 10 25.88 38.88 -16.67
CA HIS A 10 25.35 40.21 -17.04
C HIS A 10 24.00 40.53 -16.39
N LYS A 11 23.54 39.74 -15.41
CA LYS A 11 22.23 39.91 -14.79
C LYS A 11 22.36 39.97 -13.27
N LEU A 12 21.47 40.75 -12.65
CA LEU A 12 21.31 40.76 -11.20
C LEU A 12 20.78 39.40 -10.71
N PRO A 13 21.11 39.02 -9.46
CA PRO A 13 20.52 37.85 -8.81
C PRO A 13 18.99 37.84 -8.90
N PRO A 14 18.36 36.67 -9.07
CA PRO A 14 16.91 36.55 -9.14
C PRO A 14 16.26 37.02 -7.82
N LYS A 15 15.08 37.64 -7.93
CA LYS A 15 14.29 38.00 -6.75
C LYS A 15 13.68 36.72 -6.13
N PRO A 16 13.56 36.64 -4.79
CA PRO A 16 12.91 35.52 -4.11
C PRO A 16 11.52 35.21 -4.68
N ARG A 17 11.25 33.94 -4.98
CA ARG A 17 9.94 33.42 -5.44
C ARG A 17 9.39 34.10 -6.70
N VAL A 18 10.24 34.64 -7.56
CA VAL A 18 9.84 35.23 -8.84
C VAL A 18 10.46 34.46 -10.00
N ALA A 19 9.61 33.94 -10.88
CA ALA A 19 10.04 33.30 -12.12
C ALA A 19 10.85 34.28 -12.97
N THR A 20 12.11 33.96 -13.21
CA THR A 20 13.05 34.88 -13.82
C THR A 20 13.68 34.25 -15.06
N LEU A 21 13.40 34.76 -16.25
CA LEU A 21 13.99 34.27 -17.49
C LEU A 21 15.48 34.68 -17.58
N ARG A 22 16.35 33.71 -17.90
CA ARG A 22 17.81 33.86 -17.99
C ARG A 22 18.39 33.02 -19.13
N THR A 23 19.42 33.58 -19.76
CA THR A 23 20.35 32.82 -20.61
C THR A 23 21.47 32.31 -19.71
N LEU A 24 21.72 31.00 -19.75
CA LEU A 24 22.77 30.32 -18.99
C LEU A 24 24.03 30.18 -19.84
N PHE A 25 25.17 30.51 -19.27
CA PHE A 25 26.48 30.47 -19.92
C PHE A 25 27.43 29.53 -19.19
N GLU A 26 28.38 28.94 -19.93
CA GLU A 26 29.47 28.18 -19.32
C GLU A 26 30.38 29.11 -18.49
N PRO A 27 30.59 28.83 -17.18
CA PRO A 27 31.53 29.58 -16.37
C PRO A 27 32.96 29.29 -16.86
N SER A 28 33.78 30.34 -17.02
CA SER A 28 35.24 30.33 -17.31
C SER A 28 35.73 30.58 -18.75
N VAL A 29 34.86 30.82 -19.74
CA VAL A 29 35.36 31.15 -21.08
C VAL A 29 35.60 32.65 -21.22
N THR A 30 36.88 33.02 -21.38
CA THR A 30 37.38 34.41 -21.43
C THR A 30 37.52 34.97 -22.85
N SER A 31 37.26 34.17 -23.90
CA SER A 31 37.36 34.62 -25.29
C SER A 31 36.08 35.31 -25.77
N VAL A 32 36.23 36.56 -26.21
CA VAL A 32 35.15 37.44 -26.68
C VAL A 32 34.52 36.95 -28.01
N ASP A 33 35.20 36.05 -28.72
CA ASP A 33 34.89 35.64 -30.10
C ASP A 33 33.89 34.46 -30.24
N SER A 34 33.49 33.79 -29.14
CA SER A 34 32.64 32.59 -29.22
C SER A 34 31.43 32.62 -28.25
N ARG A 35 30.77 33.78 -28.12
CA ARG A 35 29.61 33.95 -27.23
C ARG A 35 28.43 33.01 -27.54
N HIS A 36 28.27 32.60 -28.79
CA HIS A 36 27.22 31.65 -29.20
C HIS A 36 27.56 30.20 -28.81
N GLU A 37 28.84 29.83 -28.78
CA GLU A 37 29.29 28.47 -28.44
C GLU A 37 29.29 28.22 -26.92
N GLN A 38 29.13 29.27 -26.11
CA GLN A 38 29.15 29.22 -24.64
C GLN A 38 27.76 29.21 -24.01
N VAL A 39 26.70 29.38 -24.81
CA VAL A 39 25.31 29.35 -24.32
C VAL A 39 24.94 27.90 -24.02
N LEU A 40 24.69 27.62 -22.74
CA LEU A 40 24.19 26.31 -22.30
C LEU A 40 22.68 26.19 -22.55
N ASP A 41 21.96 27.27 -22.25
CA ASP A 41 20.53 27.40 -22.55
C ASP A 41 20.20 28.89 -22.76
N SER A 42 19.49 29.19 -23.83
CA SER A 42 19.10 30.57 -24.17
C SER A 42 18.01 31.14 -23.27
N ASN A 43 17.07 30.29 -22.83
CA ASN A 43 15.78 30.69 -22.28
C ASN A 43 15.39 29.81 -21.07
N ALA A 44 16.25 29.73 -20.07
CA ALA A 44 15.98 29.02 -18.82
C ALA A 44 15.14 29.88 -17.84
N LEU A 45 14.21 29.26 -17.13
CA LEU A 45 13.51 29.89 -16.01
C LEU A 45 14.27 29.59 -14.71
N VAL A 46 14.54 30.62 -13.94
CA VAL A 46 15.29 30.51 -12.68
C VAL A 46 14.42 30.97 -11.52
N PHE A 47 14.38 30.15 -10.46
CA PHE A 47 13.71 30.47 -9.21
C PHE A 47 14.71 30.44 -8.06
N TYR A 48 14.69 31.47 -7.22
CA TYR A 48 15.42 31.48 -5.95
C TYR A 48 14.43 31.44 -4.79
N PHE A 49 14.66 30.52 -3.86
CA PHE A 49 13.86 30.31 -2.67
C PHE A 49 14.73 30.50 -1.42
N PRO A 50 14.52 31.58 -0.64
CA PRO A 50 15.22 31.74 0.62
C PRO A 50 14.67 30.79 1.68
N ALA A 51 15.56 30.33 2.56
CA ALA A 51 15.21 29.61 3.78
C ALA A 51 14.29 30.45 4.69
N PRO A 52 13.50 29.82 5.59
CA PRO A 52 13.34 28.38 5.81
C PRO A 52 12.20 27.74 5.00
N HIS A 53 11.49 28.53 4.19
CA HIS A 53 10.25 28.11 3.56
C HIS A 53 10.48 27.39 2.22
N THR A 54 11.37 26.41 2.21
CA THR A 54 11.74 25.62 1.03
C THR A 54 11.45 24.13 1.29
N ALA A 55 11.62 23.29 0.25
CA ALA A 55 11.46 21.85 0.37
C ALA A 55 12.45 21.25 1.38
N THR A 56 13.72 21.66 1.33
CA THR A 56 14.77 21.19 2.25
C THR A 56 14.83 21.96 3.55
N GLY A 57 14.23 23.15 3.63
CA GLY A 57 14.43 24.09 4.74
C GLY A 57 15.66 25.00 4.57
N GLU A 58 16.49 24.73 3.56
CA GLU A 58 17.69 25.51 3.21
C GLU A 58 17.39 26.47 2.05
N GLU A 59 18.32 27.37 1.74
CA GLU A 59 18.22 28.17 0.52
C GLU A 59 18.30 27.28 -0.72
N SER A 60 17.43 27.51 -1.70
CA SER A 60 17.36 26.70 -2.93
C SER A 60 17.33 27.57 -4.17
N LEU A 61 18.00 27.12 -5.23
CA LEU A 61 17.98 27.71 -6.56
C LEU A 61 17.57 26.63 -7.56
N GLU A 62 16.44 26.82 -8.24
CA GLU A 62 15.95 25.89 -9.25
C GLU A 62 16.18 26.46 -10.66
N LEU A 63 16.80 25.66 -11.53
CA LEU A 63 17.07 25.99 -12.93
C LEU A 63 16.19 25.12 -13.83
N HIS A 64 15.16 25.72 -14.43
CA HIS A 64 14.24 25.07 -15.34
C HIS A 64 14.74 25.31 -16.77
N VAL A 65 15.46 24.32 -17.31
CA VAL A 65 16.13 24.37 -18.62
C VAL A 65 15.37 23.56 -19.66
N HIS A 66 15.70 23.72 -20.94
CA HIS A 66 15.17 22.87 -22.01
C HIS A 66 15.57 21.41 -21.78
N GLY A 67 14.59 20.50 -21.86
CA GLY A 67 14.72 19.08 -21.47
C GLY A 67 15.60 18.20 -22.36
N GLY A 68 16.40 18.78 -23.27
CA GLY A 68 17.36 18.03 -24.08
C GLY A 68 18.46 17.44 -23.20
N THR A 69 18.75 16.14 -23.34
CA THR A 69 19.75 15.44 -22.51
C THR A 69 21.13 16.10 -22.57
N ALA A 70 21.51 16.66 -23.72
CA ALA A 70 22.75 17.42 -23.88
C ALA A 70 22.75 18.73 -23.06
N VAL A 71 21.63 19.47 -23.06
CA VAL A 71 21.48 20.73 -22.30
C VAL A 71 21.58 20.45 -20.80
N VAL A 72 20.82 19.46 -20.31
CA VAL A 72 20.85 19.08 -18.88
C VAL A 72 22.25 18.68 -18.44
N LYS A 73 22.95 17.83 -19.21
CA LYS A 73 24.33 17.43 -18.90
C LYS A 73 25.30 18.61 -18.91
N ALA A 74 25.19 19.50 -19.89
CA ALA A 74 26.05 20.67 -20.01
C ALA A 74 25.86 21.64 -18.83
N VAL A 75 24.61 21.92 -18.44
CA VAL A 75 24.27 22.76 -17.30
C VAL A 75 24.77 22.14 -15.98
N LEU A 76 24.55 20.85 -15.75
CA LEU A 76 25.04 20.15 -14.56
C LEU A 76 26.57 20.16 -14.47
N ALA A 77 27.27 19.97 -15.59
CA ALA A 77 28.73 20.04 -15.64
C ALA A 77 29.27 21.46 -15.41
N ALA A 78 28.49 22.49 -15.70
CA ALA A 78 28.86 23.89 -15.52
C ALA A 78 28.70 24.37 -14.07
N ILE A 79 27.71 23.87 -13.32
CA ILE A 79 27.40 24.35 -11.96
C ILE A 79 28.60 24.28 -11.00
N PRO A 80 29.36 23.17 -10.87
CA PRO A 80 30.51 23.11 -9.96
C PRO A 80 31.62 24.11 -10.33
N LYS A 81 31.72 24.52 -11.60
CA LYS A 81 32.71 25.51 -12.08
C LYS A 81 32.39 26.94 -11.63
N THR A 82 31.21 27.18 -11.03
CA THR A 82 30.83 28.51 -10.55
C THR A 82 31.46 28.89 -9.22
N VAL A 83 31.98 27.90 -8.49
CA VAL A 83 32.55 28.11 -7.16
C VAL A 83 34.08 28.20 -7.26
N PRO A 84 34.72 29.22 -6.67
CA PRO A 84 36.17 29.29 -6.63
C PRO A 84 36.79 28.07 -5.94
N GLN A 85 37.93 27.57 -6.46
CA GLN A 85 38.61 26.38 -5.93
C GLN A 85 39.04 26.50 -4.45
N HIS A 86 39.05 27.70 -3.89
CA HIS A 86 39.42 27.99 -2.49
C HIS A 86 38.22 28.37 -1.61
N ALA A 87 36.98 28.30 -2.11
CA ALA A 87 35.80 28.59 -1.31
C ALA A 87 35.51 27.42 -0.33
N PRO A 88 35.03 27.72 0.89
CA PRO A 88 34.68 26.69 1.87
C PRO A 88 33.42 25.89 1.49
N GLN A 89 32.62 26.39 0.54
CA GLN A 89 31.40 25.75 0.08
C GLN A 89 31.72 24.84 -1.13
N ILE A 90 31.26 23.59 -1.08
CA ILE A 90 31.42 22.63 -2.18
C ILE A 90 30.05 22.41 -2.81
N ILE A 91 29.91 22.70 -4.12
CA ILE A 91 28.77 22.20 -4.88
C ILE A 91 29.12 20.80 -5.39
N ARG A 92 28.29 19.83 -5.03
CA ARG A 92 28.42 18.43 -5.46
C ARG A 92 27.08 17.92 -5.96
N TYR A 93 27.12 16.79 -6.65
CA TYR A 93 25.92 16.02 -6.93
C TYR A 93 25.27 15.55 -5.63
N ALA A 94 23.94 15.58 -5.62
CA ALA A 94 23.15 15.04 -4.53
C ALA A 94 23.22 13.50 -4.56
N GLU A 95 23.24 12.90 -3.37
CA GLU A 95 23.02 11.47 -3.20
C GLU A 95 21.52 11.14 -3.41
N PRO A 96 21.16 9.88 -3.69
CA PRO A 96 19.77 9.45 -3.75
C PRO A 96 18.99 9.89 -2.49
N GLY A 97 17.85 10.55 -2.70
CA GLY A 97 16.98 11.07 -1.65
C GLY A 97 17.53 12.16 -0.74
N GLU A 98 18.72 12.70 -1.03
CA GLU A 98 19.38 13.64 -0.13
C GLU A 98 18.55 14.90 0.17
N PHE A 99 17.84 15.45 -0.83
CA PHE A 99 16.96 16.60 -0.62
C PHE A 99 15.88 16.31 0.43
N THR A 100 15.30 15.12 0.40
CA THR A 100 14.26 14.70 1.35
C THR A 100 14.88 14.41 2.73
N ARG A 101 16.07 13.81 2.80
CA ARG A 101 16.83 13.65 4.06
C ARG A 101 17.14 15.01 4.71
N ARG A 102 17.51 16.03 3.93
CA ARG A 102 17.70 17.39 4.46
C ARG A 102 16.38 18.00 4.93
N ALA A 103 15.29 17.77 4.21
CA ALA A 103 13.95 18.17 4.63
C ALA A 103 13.58 17.59 6.02
N PHE A 104 13.93 16.32 6.26
CA PHE A 104 13.77 15.67 7.56
C PHE A 104 14.53 16.39 8.69
N TYR A 105 15.84 16.54 8.56
CA TYR A 105 16.67 17.17 9.61
C TYR A 105 16.28 18.63 9.89
N ASN A 106 15.75 19.32 8.89
CA ASN A 106 15.25 20.69 9.03
C ASN A 106 13.77 20.76 9.45
N ASN A 107 13.19 19.66 9.94
CA ASN A 107 11.81 19.56 10.40
C ASN A 107 10.76 20.03 9.37
N ARG A 108 11.05 19.84 8.08
CA ARG A 108 10.12 20.16 6.98
C ARG A 108 9.18 19.00 6.70
N LEU A 109 9.66 17.78 6.90
CA LEU A 109 8.90 16.53 6.78
C LEU A 109 9.22 15.65 7.99
N ASP A 110 8.21 14.99 8.55
CA ASP A 110 8.43 13.91 9.51
C ASP A 110 8.68 12.56 8.80
N LEU A 111 9.05 11.54 9.56
CA LEU A 111 9.38 10.22 8.99
C LEU A 111 8.18 9.56 8.28
N LEU A 112 6.97 9.80 8.76
CA LEU A 112 5.75 9.23 8.18
C LEU A 112 5.43 9.91 6.84
N GLN A 113 5.61 11.24 6.77
CA GLN A 113 5.43 12.02 5.54
C GLN A 113 6.44 11.62 4.47
N ILE A 114 7.67 11.28 4.88
CA ILE A 114 8.71 10.80 3.97
C ILE A 114 8.33 9.43 3.40
N GLU A 115 7.85 8.51 4.23
CA GLU A 115 7.34 7.22 3.76
C GLU A 115 6.16 7.40 2.80
N ALA A 116 5.22 8.30 3.11
CA ALA A 116 4.07 8.61 2.26
C ALA A 116 4.43 9.33 0.95
N LEU A 117 5.55 10.07 0.92
CA LEU A 117 6.07 10.67 -0.31
C LEU A 117 6.48 9.57 -1.31
N GLY A 118 7.12 8.50 -0.84
CA GLY A 118 7.43 7.32 -1.66
C GLY A 118 6.17 6.74 -2.30
N ASP A 119 5.10 6.56 -1.52
CA ASP A 119 3.81 6.08 -2.04
C ASP A 119 3.20 7.04 -3.06
N THR A 120 3.37 8.35 -2.86
CA THR A 120 2.83 9.37 -3.76
C THR A 120 3.51 9.29 -5.13
N LEU A 121 4.81 9.01 -5.15
CA LEU A 121 5.60 8.88 -6.38
C LEU A 121 5.35 7.55 -7.09
N ALA A 122 5.08 6.48 -6.34
CA ALA A 122 4.84 5.14 -6.88
C ALA A 122 3.37 4.82 -7.21
N ALA A 123 2.43 5.73 -6.91
CA ALA A 123 1.01 5.47 -7.10
C ALA A 123 0.61 5.40 -8.59
N ASP A 124 0.14 4.24 -9.04
CA ASP A 124 -0.38 4.02 -10.40
C ASP A 124 -1.90 4.24 -10.51
N THR A 125 -2.61 4.11 -9.40
CA THR A 125 -4.09 4.13 -9.36
C THR A 125 -4.65 5.20 -8.43
N GLU A 126 -5.91 5.61 -8.66
CA GLU A 126 -6.57 6.63 -7.85
C GLU A 126 -6.68 6.24 -6.36
N GLN A 127 -6.86 4.95 -6.03
CA GLN A 127 -6.88 4.53 -4.62
C GLN A 127 -5.50 4.58 -3.97
N GLN A 128 -4.42 4.23 -4.70
CA GLN A 128 -3.05 4.41 -4.20
C GLN A 128 -2.74 5.89 -3.97
N ARG A 129 -3.13 6.78 -4.91
CA ARG A 129 -2.97 8.24 -4.74
C ARG A 129 -3.72 8.75 -3.51
N ARG A 130 -4.97 8.32 -3.30
CA ARG A 130 -5.75 8.69 -2.10
C ARG A 130 -5.11 8.19 -0.81
N LEU A 131 -4.55 6.99 -0.83
CA LEU A 131 -3.83 6.41 0.30
C LEU A 131 -2.59 7.25 0.65
N ALA A 132 -1.79 7.59 -0.35
CA ALA A 132 -0.57 8.38 -0.18
C ALA A 132 -0.87 9.78 0.39
N VAL A 133 -1.93 10.43 -0.10
CA VAL A 133 -2.38 11.72 0.45
C VAL A 133 -2.76 11.62 1.93
N ARG A 134 -3.42 10.55 2.35
CA ARG A 134 -3.74 10.32 3.78
C ARG A 134 -2.47 10.19 4.64
N GLY A 135 -1.53 9.37 4.17
CA GLY A 135 -0.23 9.18 4.84
C GLY A 135 0.60 10.47 4.95
N SER A 136 0.41 11.43 4.03
CA SER A 136 1.12 12.71 4.06
C SER A 136 0.62 13.71 5.11
N THR A 137 -0.52 13.42 5.75
CA THR A 137 -1.08 14.28 6.79
C THR A 137 -0.45 13.99 8.15
N ASN A 138 -0.34 15.02 9.01
CA ASN A 138 0.17 14.86 10.37
C ASN A 138 -0.77 14.08 11.30
N VAL A 139 -1.97 13.68 10.85
CA VAL A 139 -2.99 13.07 11.71
C VAL A 139 -2.50 11.76 12.32
N LEU A 140 -1.73 10.96 11.58
CA LEU A 140 -1.12 9.72 12.09
C LEU A 140 -0.01 10.02 13.10
N ALA A 141 0.88 10.94 12.78
CA ALA A 141 1.98 11.34 13.67
C ALA A 141 1.44 11.89 15.00
N GLU A 142 0.44 12.77 14.97
CA GLU A 142 -0.24 13.31 16.15
C GLU A 142 -0.92 12.21 16.98
N ARG A 143 -1.56 11.24 16.33
CA ARG A 143 -2.18 10.09 17.01
C ARG A 143 -1.15 9.23 17.73
N TYR A 144 -0.06 8.88 17.07
CA TYR A 144 1.01 8.09 17.67
C TYR A 144 1.67 8.85 18.83
N GLU A 145 1.87 10.16 18.69
CA GLU A 145 2.40 10.99 19.77
C GLU A 145 1.42 11.04 20.95
N ALA A 146 0.13 11.19 20.71
CA ALA A 146 -0.89 11.18 21.77
C ALA A 146 -0.91 9.83 22.52
N TRP A 147 -0.79 8.70 21.81
CA TRP A 147 -0.67 7.38 22.43
C TRP A 147 0.62 7.22 23.22
N ARG A 148 1.74 7.72 22.69
CA ARG A 148 3.03 7.71 23.38
C ARG A 148 2.96 8.51 24.67
N GLN A 149 2.35 9.70 24.65
CA GLN A 149 2.15 10.51 25.85
C GLN A 149 1.29 9.79 26.90
N LYS A 150 0.19 9.13 26.49
CA LYS A 150 -0.62 8.32 27.41
C LYS A 150 0.20 7.22 28.09
N LEU A 151 1.09 6.54 27.37
CA LEU A 151 1.97 5.52 27.94
C LEU A 151 3.01 6.11 28.89
N LEU A 152 3.56 7.29 28.57
CA LEU A 152 4.48 7.98 29.47
C LEU A 152 3.81 8.46 30.76
N TYR A 153 2.59 8.97 30.69
CA TYR A 153 1.81 9.33 31.88
C TYR A 153 1.48 8.10 32.72
N ALA A 154 0.98 7.03 32.10
CA ALA A 154 0.70 5.76 32.78
C ALA A 154 1.96 5.17 33.44
N ARG A 155 3.12 5.25 32.78
CA ARG A 155 4.41 4.88 33.37
C ARG A 155 4.75 5.75 34.58
N GLY A 156 4.60 7.07 34.45
CA GLY A 156 4.88 8.01 35.55
C GLY A 156 3.99 7.78 36.78
N GLU A 157 2.73 7.41 36.57
CA GLU A 157 1.81 7.01 37.66
C GLU A 157 2.34 5.77 38.42
N LEU A 158 2.90 4.79 37.71
CA LEU A 158 3.50 3.60 38.33
C LEU A 158 4.86 3.87 38.97
N GLU A 159 5.70 4.73 38.37
CA GLU A 159 6.99 5.11 38.95
C GLU A 159 6.81 5.91 40.24
N ALA A 160 5.78 6.76 40.33
CA ALA A 160 5.45 7.47 41.56
C ALA A 160 5.08 6.51 42.71
N LEU A 161 4.46 5.35 42.42
CA LEU A 161 4.22 4.34 43.45
C LEU A 161 5.52 3.73 43.97
N ILE A 162 6.50 3.50 43.09
CA ILE A 162 7.80 2.92 43.48
C ILE A 162 8.55 3.91 44.38
N ASP A 163 8.70 5.15 43.93
CA ASP A 163 9.54 6.15 44.60
C ASP A 163 8.95 6.68 45.92
N PHE A 164 7.62 6.66 46.09
CA PHE A 164 6.95 7.28 47.24
C PHE A 164 6.10 6.33 48.09
N SER A 165 6.20 5.01 47.88
CA SER A 165 5.42 4.00 48.64
C SER A 165 5.63 4.03 50.16
N GLU A 166 6.78 4.47 50.65
CA GLU A 166 7.10 4.53 52.09
C GLU A 166 6.83 5.91 52.74
N ASP A 167 6.85 7.00 51.95
CA ASP A 167 6.92 8.38 52.47
C ASP A 167 5.60 9.18 52.34
N GLN A 168 4.61 8.73 51.56
CA GLN A 168 3.34 9.44 51.36
C GLN A 168 2.11 8.58 51.61
N HIS A 169 1.14 9.12 52.36
CA HIS A 169 -0.20 8.53 52.45
C HIS A 169 -0.95 8.84 51.15
N PHE A 170 -0.97 7.89 50.21
CA PHE A 170 -1.80 8.01 49.01
C PHE A 170 -3.30 7.97 49.39
N ASP A 171 -4.10 8.86 48.80
CA ASP A 171 -5.57 8.85 48.94
C ASP A 171 -6.19 7.59 48.29
N GLU A 172 -5.51 6.98 47.31
CA GLU A 172 -5.92 5.75 46.63
C GLU A 172 -4.90 4.62 46.86
N SER A 173 -5.39 3.38 46.98
CA SER A 173 -4.49 2.22 47.14
C SER A 173 -3.71 1.92 45.85
N PRO A 174 -2.48 1.39 45.93
CA PRO A 174 -1.68 0.99 44.77
C PRO A 174 -2.45 0.08 43.79
N ALA A 175 -3.24 -0.86 44.31
CA ALA A 175 -4.09 -1.74 43.50
C ALA A 175 -5.13 -0.98 42.65
N LYS A 176 -5.75 0.08 43.21
CA LYS A 176 -6.71 0.92 42.47
C LYS A 176 -6.02 1.71 41.36
N LEU A 177 -4.82 2.24 41.62
CA LEU A 177 -4.05 2.95 40.61
C LEU A 177 -3.64 1.99 39.48
N CYS A 178 -3.09 0.82 39.80
CA CYS A 178 -2.75 -0.22 38.83
C CYS A 178 -3.97 -0.65 37.99
N ALA A 179 -5.15 -0.81 38.60
CA ALA A 179 -6.39 -1.13 37.88
C ALA A 179 -6.83 0.01 36.96
N SER A 180 -6.66 1.27 37.38
CA SER A 180 -6.93 2.46 36.57
C SER A 180 -6.01 2.51 35.34
N VAL A 181 -4.71 2.32 35.54
CA VAL A 181 -3.71 2.25 34.45
C VAL A 181 -4.04 1.09 33.51
N ALA A 182 -4.35 -0.10 34.03
CA ALA A 182 -4.75 -1.26 33.22
C ALA A 182 -6.01 -0.99 32.40
N LYS A 183 -6.98 -0.23 32.91
CA LYS A 183 -8.14 0.20 32.13
C LYS A 183 -7.75 1.12 30.98
N GLN A 184 -6.87 2.09 31.20
CA GLN A 184 -6.36 2.98 30.14
C GLN A 184 -5.58 2.19 29.08
N VAL A 185 -4.74 1.26 29.50
CA VAL A 185 -3.96 0.39 28.59
C VAL A 185 -4.87 -0.53 27.77
N ARG A 186 -5.93 -1.11 28.35
CA ARG A 186 -6.92 -1.91 27.58
C ARG A 186 -7.63 -1.08 26.52
N GLN A 187 -7.95 0.18 26.80
CA GLN A 187 -8.55 1.08 25.81
C GLN A 187 -7.57 1.38 24.68
N LEU A 188 -6.32 1.70 25.02
CA LEU A 188 -5.26 1.94 24.04
C LEU A 188 -4.99 0.69 23.19
N LYS A 189 -4.97 -0.50 23.80
CA LYS A 189 -4.83 -1.79 23.11
C LYS A 189 -5.84 -1.94 21.97
N SER A 190 -7.12 -1.67 22.23
CA SER A 190 -8.19 -1.73 21.22
C SER A 190 -7.96 -0.75 20.07
N GLN A 191 -7.49 0.46 20.38
CA GLN A 191 -7.13 1.48 19.38
C GLN A 191 -5.95 1.05 18.50
N LEU A 192 -4.92 0.44 19.09
CA LEU A 192 -3.76 -0.10 18.37
C LEU A 192 -4.18 -1.25 17.45
N GLN A 193 -5.00 -2.18 17.93
CA GLN A 193 -5.48 -3.31 17.13
C GLN A 193 -6.25 -2.86 15.89
N ALA A 194 -7.13 -1.86 16.02
CA ALA A 194 -7.83 -1.29 14.87
C ALA A 194 -6.88 -0.59 13.87
N ASN A 195 -5.81 0.06 14.36
CA ASN A 195 -4.81 0.68 13.50
C ASN A 195 -3.95 -0.36 12.78
N ILE A 196 -3.53 -1.43 13.46
CA ILE A 196 -2.78 -2.55 12.88
C ILE A 196 -3.60 -3.23 11.77
N GLU A 197 -4.89 -3.46 12.00
CA GLU A 197 -5.78 -4.04 11.00
C GLU A 197 -5.95 -3.09 9.81
N SER A 198 -6.12 -1.80 10.05
CA SER A 198 -6.21 -0.79 8.99
C SER A 198 -4.91 -0.69 8.19
N ALA A 199 -3.75 -0.75 8.82
CA ALA A 199 -2.45 -0.74 8.14
C ALA A 199 -2.31 -1.94 7.19
N SER A 200 -2.72 -3.13 7.62
CA SER A 200 -2.76 -4.33 6.76
C SER A 200 -3.65 -4.14 5.54
N ARG A 201 -4.84 -3.55 5.73
CA ARG A 201 -5.76 -3.20 4.62
C ARG A 201 -5.20 -2.09 3.72
N GLY A 202 -4.41 -1.18 4.27
CA GLY A 202 -3.64 -0.17 3.56
C GLY A 202 -2.54 -0.74 2.68
N GLU A 203 -1.82 -1.75 3.18
CA GLU A 203 -0.80 -2.48 2.40
C GLU A 203 -1.39 -3.18 1.17
N LEU A 204 -2.62 -3.70 1.27
CA LEU A 204 -3.35 -4.23 0.10
C LEU A 204 -3.62 -3.15 -0.95
N LEU A 205 -3.96 -1.92 -0.53
CA LEU A 205 -4.14 -0.79 -1.44
C LEU A 205 -2.80 -0.33 -2.06
N ARG A 206 -1.74 -0.30 -1.26
CA ARG A 206 -0.40 0.16 -1.66
C ARG A 206 0.26 -0.80 -2.66
N ASN A 207 0.32 -2.09 -2.31
CA ASN A 207 1.04 -3.10 -3.09
C ASN A 207 0.20 -3.71 -4.21
N GLY A 208 -1.12 -3.54 -4.14
CA GLY A 208 -2.08 -4.10 -5.08
C GLY A 208 -2.60 -5.47 -4.68
N ILE A 209 -3.84 -5.71 -5.07
CA ILE A 209 -4.61 -6.92 -4.80
C ILE A 209 -4.14 -8.01 -5.76
N ASN A 210 -3.62 -9.11 -5.21
CA ASN A 210 -3.21 -10.27 -5.98
C ASN A 210 -4.42 -11.11 -6.36
N ILE A 211 -4.61 -11.32 -7.66
CA ILE A 211 -5.76 -12.03 -8.19
C ILE A 211 -5.31 -13.28 -8.94
N ALA A 212 -5.82 -14.44 -8.51
CA ALA A 212 -5.60 -15.72 -9.20
C ALA A 212 -6.86 -16.13 -9.98
N LEU A 213 -6.67 -16.56 -11.23
CA LEU A 213 -7.72 -17.14 -12.08
C LEU A 213 -7.56 -18.67 -12.10
N ILE A 214 -8.50 -19.40 -11.50
CA ILE A 214 -8.53 -20.87 -11.53
C ILE A 214 -9.76 -21.39 -12.26
N GLY A 215 -9.66 -22.55 -12.89
CA GLY A 215 -10.76 -23.11 -13.68
C GLY A 215 -10.27 -24.21 -14.62
N ALA A 216 -11.19 -25.03 -15.11
CA ALA A 216 -10.88 -26.10 -16.05
C ALA A 216 -10.16 -25.58 -17.33
N PRO A 217 -9.42 -26.43 -18.06
CA PRO A 217 -8.99 -26.12 -19.42
C PRO A 217 -10.20 -25.65 -20.26
N ASN A 218 -10.04 -24.62 -21.09
CA ASN A 218 -11.12 -24.03 -21.91
C ASN A 218 -12.31 -23.41 -21.14
N ALA A 219 -12.19 -23.19 -19.83
CA ALA A 219 -13.19 -22.43 -19.06
C ALA A 219 -13.31 -20.95 -19.51
N GLY A 220 -12.32 -20.47 -20.27
CA GLY A 220 -12.25 -19.09 -20.77
C GLY A 220 -11.55 -18.11 -19.82
N LYS A 221 -10.61 -18.60 -19.00
CA LYS A 221 -9.76 -17.78 -18.11
C LYS A 221 -9.04 -16.66 -18.88
N SER A 222 -8.34 -17.02 -19.97
CA SER A 222 -7.62 -16.06 -20.83
C SER A 222 -8.56 -15.08 -21.52
N SER A 223 -9.73 -15.56 -21.98
CA SER A 223 -10.76 -14.69 -22.56
C SER A 223 -11.31 -13.69 -21.55
N LEU A 224 -11.53 -14.12 -20.30
CA LEU A 224 -11.94 -13.24 -19.21
C LEU A 224 -10.87 -12.18 -18.93
N LEU A 225 -9.60 -12.55 -18.79
CA LEU A 225 -8.55 -11.56 -18.55
C LEU A 225 -8.48 -10.53 -19.68
N ASN A 226 -8.49 -10.97 -20.95
CA ASN A 226 -8.46 -10.05 -22.08
C ASN A 226 -9.64 -9.08 -22.07
N GLN A 227 -10.82 -9.52 -21.62
CA GLN A 227 -11.98 -8.63 -21.47
C GLN A 227 -11.81 -7.63 -20.31
N ILE A 228 -11.22 -8.07 -19.18
CA ILE A 228 -10.90 -7.17 -18.06
C ILE A 228 -9.93 -6.08 -18.54
N VAL A 229 -8.82 -6.49 -19.17
CA VAL A 229 -7.79 -5.61 -19.74
C VAL A 229 -8.34 -4.68 -20.82
N GLY A 230 -9.29 -5.15 -21.63
CA GLY A 230 -9.78 -4.41 -22.80
C GLY A 230 -10.99 -3.48 -22.58
N ARG A 231 -11.78 -3.64 -21.51
CA ARG A 231 -13.04 -2.88 -21.32
C ARG A 231 -13.01 -1.81 -20.25
N GLU A 232 -12.34 -2.02 -19.13
CA GLU A 232 -12.37 -1.06 -17.99
C GLU A 232 -11.02 -0.93 -17.28
N ALA A 233 -10.01 -1.72 -17.64
CA ALA A 233 -8.70 -1.64 -17.03
C ALA A 233 -7.69 -0.86 -17.86
N ALA A 234 -7.04 0.12 -17.24
CA ALA A 234 -5.80 0.68 -17.77
C ALA A 234 -4.65 -0.28 -17.44
N ILE A 235 -3.87 -0.67 -18.44
CA ILE A 235 -2.59 -1.36 -18.20
C ILE A 235 -1.65 -0.33 -17.59
N VAL A 236 -1.23 -0.61 -16.37
CA VAL A 236 -0.26 0.17 -15.61
C VAL A 236 1.12 -0.48 -15.84
N SER A 237 2.13 0.36 -16.05
CA SER A 237 3.41 0.08 -16.72
C SER A 237 4.01 -1.32 -16.49
N SER A 238 4.57 -1.92 -17.56
CA SER A 238 5.61 -2.95 -17.44
C SER A 238 6.96 -2.27 -17.51
N GLU A 239 7.74 -2.25 -16.44
CA GLU A 239 9.11 -1.75 -16.52
C GLU A 239 9.89 -2.49 -17.63
N ALA A 240 10.32 -1.72 -18.63
CA ALA A 240 11.10 -2.24 -19.74
C ALA A 240 12.53 -2.57 -19.27
N GLY A 241 12.72 -3.79 -18.76
CA GLY A 241 14.06 -4.22 -18.33
C GLY A 241 14.19 -5.64 -17.77
N THR A 242 13.13 -6.25 -17.25
CA THR A 242 13.21 -7.60 -16.67
C THR A 242 12.91 -8.69 -17.70
N THR A 243 13.72 -8.76 -18.76
CA THR A 243 13.68 -9.91 -19.67
C THR A 243 14.32 -11.12 -19.01
N ARG A 244 13.56 -11.86 -18.18
CA ARG A 244 13.60 -13.33 -18.14
C ARG A 244 12.61 -14.04 -17.22
N ASP A 245 11.90 -13.35 -16.34
CA ASP A 245 10.99 -14.01 -15.39
C ASP A 245 9.60 -13.36 -15.36
N VAL A 246 8.58 -14.20 -15.50
CA VAL A 246 7.18 -13.98 -15.09
C VAL A 246 6.57 -12.61 -15.44
N VAL A 247 5.85 -12.53 -16.57
CA VAL A 247 5.07 -11.32 -16.91
C VAL A 247 3.76 -11.31 -16.11
N ASP A 248 3.76 -10.65 -14.96
CA ASP A 248 2.54 -10.28 -14.26
C ASP A 248 1.80 -9.18 -15.04
N VAL A 249 0.47 -9.26 -15.09
CA VAL A 249 -0.38 -8.24 -15.72
C VAL A 249 -0.97 -7.36 -14.63
N ASN A 250 -0.51 -6.12 -14.59
CA ASN A 250 -0.99 -5.12 -13.64
C ASN A 250 -2.08 -4.28 -14.29
N VAL A 251 -3.22 -4.14 -13.62
CA VAL A 251 -4.40 -3.44 -14.12
C VAL A 251 -5.04 -2.57 -13.06
N ASP A 252 -5.52 -1.40 -13.46
CA ASP A 252 -6.45 -0.59 -12.66
C ASP A 252 -7.88 -1.11 -12.84
N ILE A 253 -8.51 -1.65 -11.79
CA ILE A 253 -9.94 -2.01 -11.82
C ILE A 253 -10.70 -1.08 -10.86
N GLY A 254 -11.44 -0.12 -11.41
CA GLY A 254 -12.28 0.77 -10.60
C GLY A 254 -11.50 1.65 -9.62
N GLY A 255 -10.25 1.97 -9.93
CA GLY A 255 -9.29 2.71 -9.10
C GLY A 255 -8.39 1.83 -8.24
N PHE A 256 -8.55 0.50 -8.27
CA PHE A 256 -7.75 -0.44 -7.47
C PHE A 256 -6.62 -1.07 -8.31
N TYR A 257 -5.39 -0.99 -7.80
CA TYR A 257 -4.25 -1.68 -8.40
C TYR A 257 -4.38 -3.19 -8.19
N CYS A 258 -4.50 -3.94 -9.29
CA CYS A 258 -4.74 -5.38 -9.28
C CYS A 258 -3.65 -6.09 -10.08
N ARG A 259 -3.09 -7.16 -9.50
CA ARG A 259 -2.02 -7.96 -10.12
C ARG A 259 -2.54 -9.34 -10.49
N PHE A 260 -2.52 -9.65 -11.78
CA PHE A 260 -2.84 -10.97 -12.30
C PHE A 260 -1.56 -11.71 -12.63
N GLY A 261 -1.27 -12.78 -11.90
CA GLY A 261 -0.03 -13.52 -12.09
C GLY A 261 -0.03 -14.41 -13.34
N ASP A 262 1.05 -14.33 -14.13
CA ASP A 262 1.57 -15.29 -15.12
C ASP A 262 0.53 -16.16 -15.85
N LEU A 263 0.15 -15.66 -17.02
CA LEU A 263 -0.50 -16.46 -18.04
C LEU A 263 0.51 -16.70 -19.17
N ALA A 264 1.52 -17.53 -18.94
CA ALA A 264 2.44 -18.02 -19.98
C ALA A 264 1.71 -18.56 -21.25
N GLY A 265 0.41 -18.89 -21.15
CA GLY A 265 -0.44 -19.25 -22.28
C GLY A 265 -0.94 -18.10 -23.16
N LEU A 266 -0.76 -16.83 -22.80
CA LEU A 266 -1.25 -15.69 -23.60
C LEU A 266 -0.40 -15.38 -24.83
N ARG A 267 0.90 -15.70 -24.81
CA ARG A 267 1.80 -15.47 -25.97
C ARG A 267 2.08 -16.73 -26.78
N GLN A 268 2.02 -17.92 -26.18
CA GLN A 268 2.26 -19.18 -26.91
C GLN A 268 1.18 -19.50 -27.95
N GLN A 269 -0.07 -19.04 -27.81
CA GLN A 269 -1.08 -19.28 -28.85
C GLN A 269 -0.82 -18.55 -30.17
N THR A 270 0.10 -17.58 -30.20
CA THR A 270 0.48 -16.87 -31.43
C THR A 270 1.75 -17.39 -32.10
N GLN A 271 2.49 -18.32 -31.48
CA GLN A 271 3.71 -18.88 -32.10
C GLN A 271 3.82 -20.39 -31.90
N THR A 272 3.79 -21.08 -33.04
CA THR A 272 4.30 -22.41 -33.36
C THR A 272 3.54 -23.67 -32.91
N SER A 273 3.00 -24.33 -33.93
CA SER A 273 2.92 -25.78 -34.12
C SER A 273 4.25 -26.49 -33.79
N ASP A 274 4.21 -27.50 -32.92
CA ASP A 274 4.67 -28.89 -33.17
C ASP A 274 4.98 -29.68 -31.87
N THR A 275 4.54 -30.95 -31.91
CA THR A 275 5.00 -32.18 -31.23
C THR A 275 5.33 -32.26 -29.72
N GLU A 276 4.54 -33.11 -29.04
CA GLU A 276 4.86 -34.03 -27.92
C GLU A 276 5.43 -33.52 -26.57
N GLN A 277 5.76 -32.25 -26.38
CA GLN A 277 6.15 -31.68 -25.06
C GLN A 277 5.01 -30.97 -24.30
N VAL A 278 3.75 -31.21 -24.66
CA VAL A 278 2.58 -30.51 -24.10
C VAL A 278 2.32 -30.87 -22.62
N GLY A 279 2.59 -32.12 -22.22
CA GLY A 279 2.19 -32.62 -20.90
C GLY A 279 2.95 -32.05 -19.70
N ASP A 280 4.26 -31.79 -19.84
CA ASP A 280 5.07 -31.28 -18.73
C ASP A 280 4.95 -29.77 -18.56
N VAL A 281 4.73 -29.03 -19.66
CA VAL A 281 4.37 -27.60 -19.63
C VAL A 281 3.01 -27.41 -18.97
N GLU A 282 2.04 -28.28 -19.27
CA GLU A 282 0.70 -28.22 -18.66
C GLU A 282 0.72 -28.56 -17.16
N LYS A 283 1.48 -29.58 -16.74
CA LYS A 283 1.67 -29.92 -15.31
C LYS A 283 2.32 -28.78 -14.54
N GLU A 284 3.36 -28.17 -15.09
CA GLU A 284 4.04 -27.04 -14.47
C GLU A 284 3.13 -25.80 -14.41
N GLY A 285 2.31 -25.57 -15.45
CA GLY A 285 1.27 -24.54 -15.45
C GLY A 285 0.23 -24.74 -14.34
N ILE A 286 -0.22 -25.98 -14.11
CA ILE A 286 -1.16 -26.32 -13.03
C ILE A 286 -0.52 -26.12 -11.65
N ARG A 287 0.73 -26.55 -11.46
CA ARG A 287 1.47 -26.38 -10.20
C ARG A 287 1.61 -24.90 -9.85
N ARG A 288 2.01 -24.06 -10.80
CA ARG A 288 2.14 -22.60 -10.61
C ARG A 288 0.81 -21.92 -10.34
N ALA A 289 -0.24 -22.30 -11.08
CA ALA A 289 -1.58 -21.75 -10.85
C ALA A 289 -2.09 -22.06 -9.43
N LYS A 290 -1.80 -23.27 -8.93
CA LYS A 290 -2.09 -23.67 -7.55
C LYS A 290 -1.31 -22.84 -6.53
N GLU A 291 0.00 -22.73 -6.66
CA GLU A 291 0.83 -21.96 -5.73
C GLU A 291 0.42 -20.49 -5.66
N ARG A 292 0.05 -19.88 -6.79
CA ARG A 292 -0.47 -18.51 -6.83
C ARG A 292 -1.85 -18.39 -6.21
N ALA A 293 -2.76 -19.35 -6.45
CA ALA A 293 -4.07 -19.34 -5.81
C ALA A 293 -3.97 -19.38 -4.28
N LEU A 294 -2.97 -20.08 -3.73
CA LEU A 294 -2.71 -20.13 -2.28
C LEU A 294 -2.09 -18.85 -1.72
N LYS A 295 -1.55 -17.97 -2.58
CA LYS A 295 -0.94 -16.68 -2.20
C LYS A 295 -1.77 -15.46 -2.62
N ALA A 296 -2.88 -15.68 -3.32
CA ALA A 296 -3.71 -14.60 -3.85
C ALA A 296 -4.64 -14.04 -2.76
N ASP A 297 -4.91 -12.74 -2.81
CA ASP A 297 -5.90 -12.10 -1.95
C ASP A 297 -7.32 -12.43 -2.44
N VAL A 298 -7.48 -12.54 -3.76
CA VAL A 298 -8.74 -12.91 -4.41
C VAL A 298 -8.53 -14.05 -5.40
N VAL A 299 -9.30 -15.12 -5.25
CA VAL A 299 -9.34 -16.26 -6.16
C VAL A 299 -10.64 -16.22 -6.97
N ILE A 300 -10.50 -16.03 -8.28
CA ILE A 300 -11.62 -16.06 -9.22
C ILE A 300 -11.71 -17.45 -9.83
N VAL A 301 -12.80 -18.14 -9.53
CA VAL A 301 -13.13 -19.47 -10.05
C VAL A 301 -13.94 -19.33 -11.33
N VAL A 302 -13.32 -19.62 -12.47
CA VAL A 302 -13.95 -19.56 -13.79
C VAL A 302 -14.53 -20.93 -14.14
N LEU A 303 -15.85 -20.98 -14.22
CA LEU A 303 -16.66 -22.14 -14.61
C LEU A 303 -17.17 -21.94 -16.04
N SER A 304 -17.18 -23.00 -16.84
CA SER A 304 -17.79 -22.97 -18.18
C SER A 304 -19.16 -23.63 -18.11
N ALA A 305 -20.17 -22.93 -18.63
CA ALA A 305 -21.48 -23.50 -18.81
C ALA A 305 -21.50 -24.37 -20.08
N GLU A 306 -21.91 -25.63 -19.95
CA GLU A 306 -21.99 -26.58 -21.07
C GLU A 306 -23.42 -27.07 -21.26
N VAL A 307 -23.88 -27.12 -22.52
CA VAL A 307 -25.21 -27.62 -22.89
C VAL A 307 -25.13 -29.11 -23.20
N VAL A 308 -25.69 -29.94 -22.32
CA VAL A 308 -25.87 -31.36 -22.63
C VAL A 308 -27.25 -31.55 -23.26
N LYS A 309 -27.26 -31.88 -24.56
CA LYS A 309 -28.51 -32.22 -25.27
C LYS A 309 -28.98 -33.60 -24.81
N SER A 310 -30.04 -33.63 -24.00
CA SER A 310 -30.81 -34.84 -23.70
C SER A 310 -32.20 -34.69 -24.33
N SER A 311 -32.73 -35.77 -24.90
CA SER A 311 -33.80 -35.84 -25.92
C SER A 311 -35.17 -35.22 -25.57
N ALA A 312 -35.32 -34.55 -24.43
CA ALA A 312 -36.52 -33.78 -24.09
C ALA A 312 -36.29 -32.56 -23.17
N ASN A 313 -35.07 -32.34 -22.64
CA ASN A 313 -34.77 -31.20 -21.76
C ASN A 313 -33.27 -30.86 -21.81
N SER A 314 -32.93 -29.63 -22.19
CA SER A 314 -31.56 -29.10 -22.05
C SER A 314 -31.21 -28.97 -20.57
N LYS A 315 -30.30 -29.83 -20.07
CA LYS A 315 -29.73 -29.70 -18.72
C LYS A 315 -28.42 -28.92 -18.80
N ILE A 316 -28.22 -27.99 -17.87
CA ILE A 316 -26.98 -27.25 -17.71
C ILE A 316 -26.01 -28.18 -16.99
N ASN A 317 -24.85 -28.46 -17.59
CA ASN A 317 -23.76 -29.12 -16.89
C ASN A 317 -22.68 -28.11 -16.56
N VAL A 318 -22.17 -28.19 -15.34
CA VAL A 318 -21.09 -27.35 -14.82
C VAL A 318 -20.12 -28.31 -14.18
N SER A 319 -19.00 -28.55 -14.86
CA SER A 319 -17.94 -29.40 -14.33
C SER A 319 -16.93 -28.52 -13.59
N ILE A 320 -16.63 -28.91 -12.35
CA ILE A 320 -15.46 -28.40 -11.63
C ILE A 320 -14.39 -29.48 -11.77
N GLY A 321 -13.27 -29.13 -12.39
CA GLY A 321 -12.15 -30.07 -12.51
C GLY A 321 -11.63 -30.48 -11.13
N SER A 322 -11.20 -31.74 -10.99
CA SER A 322 -10.65 -32.29 -9.74
C SER A 322 -9.49 -31.46 -9.18
N GLU A 323 -8.65 -30.88 -10.05
CA GLU A 323 -7.55 -30.01 -9.62
C GLU A 323 -8.03 -28.68 -9.03
N VAL A 324 -9.09 -28.07 -9.60
CA VAL A 324 -9.70 -26.85 -9.03
C VAL A 324 -10.26 -27.14 -7.64
N GLN A 325 -10.88 -28.30 -7.45
CA GLN A 325 -11.38 -28.72 -6.12
C GLN A 325 -10.25 -28.88 -5.11
N LYS A 326 -9.13 -29.49 -5.50
CA LYS A 326 -7.95 -29.61 -4.62
C LYS A 326 -7.39 -28.26 -4.20
N VAL A 327 -7.37 -27.28 -5.12
CA VAL A 327 -6.93 -25.92 -4.79
C VAL A 327 -7.91 -25.25 -3.83
N LEU A 328 -9.22 -25.32 -4.13
CA LEU A 328 -10.26 -24.74 -3.28
C LEU A 328 -10.25 -25.28 -1.84
N ASN A 329 -9.99 -26.58 -1.66
CA ASN A 329 -9.88 -27.18 -0.32
C ASN A 329 -8.64 -26.74 0.46
N GLN A 330 -7.67 -26.11 -0.20
CA GLN A 330 -6.44 -25.61 0.41
C GLN A 330 -6.44 -24.08 0.58
N ILE A 331 -7.46 -23.40 0.07
CA ILE A 331 -7.65 -21.96 0.26
C ILE A 331 -8.08 -21.70 1.70
N ASP A 332 -7.41 -20.75 2.34
CA ASP A 332 -7.83 -20.24 3.64
C ASP A 332 -8.87 -19.15 3.45
N LEU A 333 -10.15 -19.49 3.66
CA LEU A 333 -11.28 -18.55 3.55
C LEU A 333 -11.25 -17.44 4.62
N GLY A 334 -10.42 -17.57 5.65
CA GLY A 334 -10.18 -16.53 6.65
C GLY A 334 -9.39 -15.36 6.06
N SER A 335 -8.35 -15.65 5.27
CA SER A 335 -7.46 -14.65 4.66
C SER A 335 -7.79 -14.31 3.22
N GLN A 336 -8.31 -15.25 2.44
CA GLN A 336 -8.55 -15.11 1.00
C GLN A 336 -10.04 -14.94 0.68
N LYS A 337 -10.36 -14.21 -0.41
CA LYS A 337 -11.73 -14.08 -0.92
C LYS A 337 -11.92 -14.88 -2.20
N VAL A 338 -13.02 -15.61 -2.29
CA VAL A 338 -13.35 -16.41 -3.47
C VAL A 338 -14.52 -15.78 -4.22
N VAL A 339 -14.38 -15.65 -5.53
CA VAL A 339 -15.43 -15.16 -6.44
C VAL A 339 -15.66 -16.18 -7.54
N CYS A 340 -16.92 -16.53 -7.79
CA CYS A 340 -17.26 -17.49 -8.84
C CYS A 340 -17.78 -16.77 -10.09
N VAL A 341 -17.31 -17.20 -11.25
CA VAL A 341 -17.69 -16.66 -12.55
C VAL A 341 -18.14 -17.80 -13.46
N LEU A 342 -19.39 -17.76 -13.90
CA LEU A 342 -19.92 -18.66 -14.90
C LEU A 342 -19.80 -18.02 -16.29
N ASN A 343 -18.85 -18.49 -17.08
CA ASN A 343 -18.64 -18.07 -18.46
C ASN A 343 -19.53 -18.87 -19.44
N LYS A 344 -19.66 -18.34 -20.68
CA LYS A 344 -20.52 -18.84 -21.77
C LYS A 344 -22.01 -18.75 -21.45
N ALA A 345 -22.41 -17.74 -20.68
CA ALA A 345 -23.82 -17.50 -20.33
C ALA A 345 -24.70 -17.19 -21.56
N ASP A 346 -24.10 -16.76 -22.68
CA ASP A 346 -24.76 -16.52 -23.96
C ASP A 346 -25.44 -17.76 -24.54
N LEU A 347 -24.88 -18.96 -24.31
CA LEU A 347 -25.47 -20.24 -24.72
C LEU A 347 -26.84 -20.50 -24.07
N PHE A 348 -27.24 -19.67 -23.11
CA PHE A 348 -28.49 -19.77 -22.35
C PHE A 348 -29.39 -18.54 -22.55
N ALA A 349 -28.93 -17.49 -23.23
CA ALA A 349 -29.67 -16.23 -23.41
C ALA A 349 -30.86 -16.37 -24.37
N SER A 350 -30.85 -17.35 -25.28
CA SER A 350 -31.96 -17.61 -26.21
C SER A 350 -33.21 -18.20 -25.56
N ASN A 351 -33.15 -18.61 -24.29
CA ASN A 351 -34.29 -19.13 -23.52
C ASN A 351 -34.64 -18.20 -22.35
N ALA A 352 -35.20 -17.00 -22.62
CA ALA A 352 -36.05 -16.12 -21.77
C ALA A 352 -35.87 -16.07 -20.21
N HIS A 353 -34.77 -16.52 -19.61
CA HIS A 353 -34.72 -16.88 -18.19
C HIS A 353 -33.34 -16.69 -17.55
N LEU A 354 -32.61 -15.61 -17.85
CA LEU A 354 -31.34 -15.28 -17.16
C LEU A 354 -31.49 -15.18 -15.61
N SER A 355 -32.62 -14.65 -15.12
CA SER A 355 -32.95 -14.62 -13.68
C SER A 355 -33.21 -16.03 -13.10
N ASN A 356 -33.82 -16.90 -13.90
CA ASN A 356 -34.08 -18.30 -13.56
C ASN A 356 -32.80 -19.13 -13.63
N THR A 357 -31.83 -18.79 -14.48
CA THR A 357 -30.53 -19.45 -14.57
C THR A 357 -29.69 -19.19 -13.32
N ARG A 358 -29.62 -17.95 -12.81
CA ARG A 358 -28.93 -17.67 -11.53
C ARG A 358 -29.52 -18.45 -10.36
N SER A 359 -30.86 -18.50 -10.25
CA SER A 359 -31.54 -19.22 -9.17
C SER A 359 -31.51 -20.74 -9.34
N LYS A 360 -31.50 -21.27 -10.57
CA LYS A 360 -31.25 -22.69 -10.87
C LYS A 360 -29.80 -23.09 -10.61
N PHE A 361 -28.85 -22.21 -10.91
CA PHE A 361 -27.43 -22.43 -10.70
C PHE A 361 -27.05 -22.42 -9.21
N ARG A 362 -27.62 -21.49 -8.41
CA ARG A 362 -27.54 -21.54 -6.92
C ARG A 362 -28.21 -22.78 -6.30
N ARG A 363 -29.12 -23.43 -7.04
CA ARG A 363 -29.77 -24.68 -6.63
C ARG A 363 -29.06 -25.93 -7.14
N HIS A 364 -28.01 -25.78 -7.95
CA HIS A 364 -27.27 -26.91 -8.49
C HIS A 364 -26.51 -27.64 -7.37
N GLN A 365 -26.71 -28.96 -7.28
CA GLN A 365 -26.22 -29.79 -6.20
C GLN A 365 -24.68 -29.81 -6.13
N ALA A 366 -24.00 -29.93 -7.29
CA ALA A 366 -22.53 -29.86 -7.38
C ALA A 366 -21.91 -28.48 -7.06
N LEU A 367 -22.71 -27.48 -6.70
CA LEU A 367 -22.22 -26.20 -6.20
C LEU A 367 -22.50 -26.11 -4.69
N ARG A 368 -23.70 -26.50 -4.25
CA ARG A 368 -24.06 -26.58 -2.81
C ARG A 368 -23.24 -27.57 -2.01
N ASP A 369 -22.88 -28.71 -2.62
CA ASP A 369 -22.11 -29.75 -1.94
C ASP A 369 -20.62 -29.38 -1.81
N PHE A 370 -20.15 -28.37 -2.55
CA PHE A 370 -18.72 -28.02 -2.68
C PHE A 370 -18.33 -26.70 -2.02
N PHE A 371 -19.30 -25.84 -1.82
CA PHE A 371 -19.11 -24.52 -1.25
C PHE A 371 -20.32 -24.30 -0.33
N ASP A 372 -20.09 -23.72 0.84
CA ASP A 372 -21.17 -23.18 1.67
C ASP A 372 -21.71 -21.88 1.01
N LEU A 373 -22.31 -22.01 -0.20
CA LEU A 373 -22.61 -20.95 -1.19
C LEU A 373 -23.76 -20.03 -0.83
N SER A 374 -24.19 -19.98 0.43
CA SER A 374 -25.14 -18.94 0.82
C SER A 374 -24.54 -17.55 0.53
N GLU A 375 -23.21 -17.37 0.67
CA GLU A 375 -22.57 -16.05 0.67
C GLU A 375 -21.57 -15.76 -0.46
N THR A 376 -21.00 -16.76 -1.16
CA THR A 376 -19.99 -16.52 -2.20
C THR A 376 -20.56 -15.76 -3.42
N PRO A 377 -19.94 -14.64 -3.86
CA PRO A 377 -20.40 -13.91 -5.03
C PRO A 377 -20.31 -14.76 -6.31
N LEU A 378 -21.41 -14.79 -7.07
CA LEU A 378 -21.50 -15.51 -8.34
C LEU A 378 -21.95 -14.57 -9.46
N PHE A 379 -21.15 -14.49 -10.50
CA PHE A 379 -21.42 -13.69 -11.70
C PHE A 379 -21.58 -14.60 -12.91
N ALA A 380 -22.52 -14.28 -13.80
CA ALA A 380 -22.69 -14.97 -15.07
C ALA A 380 -22.25 -14.02 -16.17
N ILE A 381 -21.32 -14.47 -17.02
CA ILE A 381 -20.69 -13.66 -18.06
C ILE A 381 -20.65 -14.41 -19.40
N SER A 382 -20.46 -13.64 -20.47
CA SER A 382 -20.06 -14.15 -21.78
C SER A 382 -18.84 -13.40 -22.27
N CYS A 383 -17.72 -14.11 -22.48
CA CYS A 383 -16.51 -13.55 -23.07
C CYS A 383 -16.48 -13.66 -24.60
N THR A 384 -17.60 -13.94 -25.27
CA THR A 384 -17.64 -13.95 -26.74
C THR A 384 -17.40 -12.53 -27.26
N ASN A 385 -16.59 -12.38 -28.33
CA ASN A 385 -16.23 -11.10 -28.94
C ASN A 385 -17.47 -10.40 -29.52
N THR A 386 -18.27 -9.80 -28.66
CA THR A 386 -19.21 -8.76 -29.04
C THR A 386 -18.39 -7.51 -29.28
N GLN A 387 -18.32 -7.14 -30.56
CA GLN A 387 -17.67 -5.95 -31.07
C GLN A 387 -17.98 -4.72 -30.21
N MET A 388 -17.01 -3.79 -30.22
CA MET A 388 -17.14 -2.37 -29.86
C MET A 388 -18.57 -1.88 -30.10
N SER A 389 -19.41 -1.93 -29.08
CA SER A 389 -20.71 -1.27 -29.07
C SER A 389 -20.58 -0.09 -28.14
N ASN A 390 -21.00 1.06 -28.67
CA ASN A 390 -20.79 2.38 -28.12
C ASN A 390 -21.15 2.48 -26.63
N ILE A 391 -20.45 3.39 -25.97
CA ILE A 391 -20.40 3.71 -24.53
C ILE A 391 -21.78 4.04 -23.90
N ASP A 392 -22.87 4.07 -24.66
CA ASP A 392 -24.19 4.55 -24.22
C ASP A 392 -25.25 3.47 -23.98
N ASP A 393 -24.94 2.18 -24.11
CA ASP A 393 -25.94 1.15 -23.87
C ASP A 393 -26.06 0.77 -22.38
N LYS A 394 -27.18 1.10 -21.75
CA LYS A 394 -27.49 0.71 -20.35
C LYS A 394 -27.57 -0.81 -20.19
N SER A 395 -27.69 -1.56 -21.29
CA SER A 395 -27.69 -3.01 -21.29
C SER A 395 -26.26 -3.56 -21.11
N ASP A 396 -26.04 -4.44 -20.13
CA ASP A 396 -24.80 -5.24 -20.00
C ASP A 396 -25.10 -6.68 -20.47
N PRO A 397 -25.21 -6.92 -21.79
CA PRO A 397 -25.54 -8.24 -22.32
C PRO A 397 -24.47 -9.30 -22.02
N SER A 398 -23.23 -8.84 -21.78
CA SER A 398 -22.09 -9.70 -21.47
C SER A 398 -21.96 -10.09 -20.00
N GLY A 399 -22.57 -9.35 -19.07
CA GLY A 399 -22.43 -9.52 -17.62
C GLY A 399 -21.07 -9.07 -17.04
N ILE A 400 -20.15 -8.58 -17.86
CA ILE A 400 -18.78 -8.23 -17.47
C ILE A 400 -18.76 -6.98 -16.59
N ARG A 401 -19.57 -5.95 -16.91
CA ARG A 401 -19.66 -4.74 -16.08
C ARG A 401 -20.23 -5.07 -14.70
N ALA A 402 -21.25 -5.93 -14.63
CA ALA A 402 -21.78 -6.40 -13.35
C ALA A 402 -20.72 -7.16 -12.53
N PHE A 403 -19.86 -7.94 -13.18
CA PHE A 403 -18.74 -8.63 -12.56
C PHE A 403 -17.67 -7.65 -12.03
N LEU A 404 -17.24 -6.68 -12.84
CA LEU A 404 -16.25 -5.68 -12.46
C LEU A 404 -16.74 -4.75 -11.34
N ASN A 405 -18.01 -4.35 -11.36
CA ASN A 405 -18.64 -3.64 -10.24
C ASN A 405 -18.66 -4.49 -8.96
N GLY A 406 -18.92 -5.79 -9.10
CA GLY A 406 -18.89 -6.74 -7.99
C GLY A 406 -17.49 -6.89 -7.38
N LEU A 407 -16.45 -6.96 -8.23
CA LEU A 407 -15.06 -6.94 -7.80
C LEU A 407 -14.70 -5.63 -7.10
N THR A 408 -15.06 -4.48 -7.68
CA THR A 408 -14.81 -3.15 -7.10
C THR A 408 -15.46 -3.03 -5.71
N GLN A 409 -16.68 -3.55 -5.53
CA GLN A 409 -17.35 -3.58 -4.24
C GLN A 409 -16.63 -4.51 -3.24
N LEU A 410 -16.15 -5.67 -3.70
CA LEU A 410 -15.36 -6.59 -2.87
C LEU A 410 -14.06 -5.93 -2.42
N PHE A 411 -13.31 -5.31 -3.33
CA PHE A 411 -12.07 -4.60 -3.03
C PHE A 411 -12.31 -3.47 -2.04
N GLY A 412 -13.38 -2.69 -2.21
CA GLY A 412 -13.78 -1.66 -1.25
C GLY A 412 -14.00 -2.21 0.16
N ARG A 413 -14.65 -3.38 0.31
CA ARG A 413 -14.83 -4.03 1.62
C ARG A 413 -13.52 -4.51 2.23
N MET A 414 -12.63 -5.07 1.41
CA MET A 414 -11.30 -5.55 1.85
C MET A 414 -10.40 -4.41 2.32
N THR A 415 -10.63 -3.19 1.83
CA THR A 415 -9.73 -2.04 2.01
C THR A 415 -10.34 -0.90 2.83
N THR A 416 -11.52 -1.13 3.45
CA THR A 416 -12.14 -0.16 4.36
C THR A 416 -11.38 -0.12 5.69
N ALA A 417 -11.21 1.04 6.31
CA ALA A 417 -10.52 1.14 7.61
C ALA A 417 -11.27 0.36 8.71
N ALA A 418 -10.50 -0.26 9.62
CA ALA A 418 -11.04 -0.84 10.83
C ALA A 418 -11.30 0.25 11.87
N VAL A 419 -12.36 0.10 12.66
CA VAL A 419 -12.74 1.02 13.72
C VAL A 419 -12.68 0.27 15.05
N PRO A 420 -12.13 0.84 16.13
CA PRO A 420 -12.11 0.19 17.43
C PRO A 420 -13.53 -0.11 17.90
N ILE A 421 -13.70 -1.26 18.56
CA ILE A 421 -14.97 -1.63 19.19
C ILE A 421 -15.06 -0.86 20.51
N GLU A 422 -15.55 0.37 20.49
CA GLU A 422 -15.89 1.11 21.72
C GLU A 422 -17.34 0.85 22.13
N LYS A 423 -17.58 0.63 23.44
CA LYS A 423 -18.91 0.32 24.00
C LYS A 423 -19.92 1.49 23.93
N PHE A 424 -19.50 2.70 23.53
CA PHE A 424 -20.40 3.84 23.38
C PHE A 424 -19.91 4.79 22.29
N GLY A 425 -20.66 4.87 21.20
CA GLY A 425 -20.51 5.90 20.17
C GLY A 425 -20.20 5.35 18.79
N THR A 426 -20.97 5.78 17.80
CA THR A 426 -20.68 5.59 16.37
C THR A 426 -19.33 6.24 16.08
N GLY A 427 -18.25 5.46 16.18
CA GLY A 427 -16.91 5.90 15.81
C GLY A 427 -16.95 6.49 14.42
N ASN A 428 -16.50 7.73 14.28
CA ASN A 428 -16.55 8.44 13.02
C ASN A 428 -15.62 7.71 12.03
N HIS A 429 -16.16 6.94 11.08
CA HIS A 429 -15.36 6.15 10.13
C HIS A 429 -14.28 6.99 9.42
N SER A 430 -14.58 8.27 9.19
CA SER A 430 -13.62 9.24 8.64
C SER A 430 -12.38 9.44 9.51
N ALA A 431 -12.49 9.34 10.84
CA ALA A 431 -11.36 9.54 11.73
C ALA A 431 -10.33 8.40 11.62
N TRP A 432 -10.77 7.18 11.31
CA TRP A 432 -9.90 6.01 11.19
C TRP A 432 -9.44 5.74 9.75
N ALA A 433 -9.98 6.45 8.76
CA ALA A 433 -9.56 6.34 7.37
C ALA A 433 -8.06 6.64 7.18
N GLU A 434 -7.50 7.54 7.98
CA GLU A 434 -6.06 7.86 7.96
C GLU A 434 -5.18 6.67 8.36
N SER A 435 -5.68 5.75 9.19
CA SER A 435 -4.96 4.52 9.58
C SER A 435 -4.69 3.56 8.42
N LEU A 436 -5.37 3.72 7.28
CA LEU A 436 -5.02 3.00 6.06
C LEU A 436 -3.66 3.46 5.52
N GLY A 437 -3.26 4.70 5.74
CA GLY A 437 -1.98 5.24 5.25
C GLY A 437 -0.75 4.71 5.98
N ALA A 438 -0.93 3.98 7.09
CA ALA A 438 0.18 3.43 7.85
C ALA A 438 0.96 2.39 7.04
N THR A 439 2.29 2.43 7.15
CA THR A 439 3.18 1.52 6.41
C THR A 439 3.39 0.20 7.12
N GLU A 440 3.92 -0.81 6.41
CA GLU A 440 4.30 -2.09 7.02
C GLU A 440 5.28 -1.94 8.19
N ARG A 441 6.26 -1.03 8.09
CA ARG A 441 7.18 -0.74 9.21
C ARG A 441 6.41 -0.26 10.44
N GLN A 442 5.50 0.69 10.25
CA GLN A 442 4.66 1.22 11.33
C GLN A 442 3.80 0.10 11.93
N ARG A 443 3.21 -0.77 11.11
CA ARG A 443 2.43 -1.93 11.55
C ARG A 443 3.24 -2.89 12.43
N LEU A 444 4.48 -3.21 12.03
CA LEU A 444 5.37 -4.08 12.81
C LEU A 444 5.75 -3.47 14.16
N LEU A 445 6.04 -2.17 14.20
CA LEU A 445 6.31 -1.45 15.45
C LEU A 445 5.06 -1.37 16.36
N LEU A 446 3.87 -1.22 15.79
CA LEU A 446 2.61 -1.28 16.54
C LEU A 446 2.34 -2.68 17.10
N LEU A 447 2.68 -3.75 16.38
CA LEU A 447 2.60 -5.13 16.88
C LEU A 447 3.55 -5.36 18.05
N GLN A 448 4.78 -4.85 17.99
CA GLN A 448 5.72 -4.90 19.12
C GLN A 448 5.17 -4.11 20.31
N CYS A 449 4.66 -2.90 20.08
CA CYS A 449 3.99 -2.11 21.11
C CYS A 449 2.84 -2.90 21.75
N LEU A 450 2.00 -3.57 20.95
CA LEU A 450 0.89 -4.38 21.42
C LEU A 450 1.36 -5.51 22.33
N GLN A 451 2.45 -6.20 21.97
CA GLN A 451 3.05 -7.26 22.80
C GLN A 451 3.50 -6.71 24.17
N HIS A 452 4.12 -5.54 24.21
CA HIS A 452 4.52 -4.91 25.47
C HIS A 452 3.31 -4.53 26.35
N LEU A 453 2.21 -4.06 25.74
CA LEU A 453 0.97 -3.80 26.48
C LEU A 453 0.32 -5.09 27.01
N GLU A 454 0.40 -6.19 26.27
CA GLU A 454 -0.07 -7.49 26.74
C GLU A 454 0.75 -8.01 27.91
N ASN A 455 2.08 -7.87 27.86
CA ASN A 455 2.97 -8.21 28.96
C ASN A 455 2.65 -7.37 30.22
N PHE A 456 2.36 -6.08 30.05
CA PHE A 456 1.90 -5.22 31.15
C PHE A 456 0.57 -5.72 31.75
N LEU A 457 -0.43 -6.01 30.90
CA LEU A 457 -1.75 -6.43 31.37
C LEU A 457 -1.72 -7.79 32.07
N ALA A 458 -0.88 -8.72 31.62
CA ALA A 458 -0.68 -10.00 32.29
C ALA A 458 -0.16 -9.81 33.72
N LYS A 459 0.88 -8.98 33.88
CA LYS A 459 1.47 -8.66 35.20
C LYS A 459 0.48 -8.01 36.18
N VAL A 460 -0.47 -7.21 35.68
CA VAL A 460 -1.49 -6.57 36.52
C VAL A 460 -2.67 -7.53 36.82
N GLN A 461 -3.02 -8.44 35.90
CA GLN A 461 -4.16 -9.36 36.07
C GLN A 461 -3.90 -10.55 36.99
N ASP A 462 -2.66 -11.03 37.10
CA ASP A 462 -2.33 -12.11 38.04
C ASP A 462 -2.69 -11.77 39.50
N ASN A 463 -2.79 -10.47 39.84
CA ASN A 463 -3.17 -10.02 41.18
C ASN A 463 -4.68 -9.82 41.41
N ASP A 464 -5.50 -9.58 40.37
CA ASP A 464 -6.97 -9.44 40.52
C ASP A 464 -7.65 -10.77 40.96
N GLN A 465 -7.01 -11.93 40.70
CA GLN A 465 -7.52 -13.24 41.11
C GLN A 465 -7.01 -13.70 42.49
N ASN A 466 -5.98 -13.04 43.03
CA ASN A 466 -5.33 -13.41 44.30
C ASN A 466 -5.87 -12.65 45.53
N GLU A 467 -6.92 -11.83 45.39
CA GLU A 467 -7.58 -11.12 46.51
C GLU A 467 -8.13 -12.02 47.64
N SER A 468 -8.10 -13.35 47.49
CA SER A 468 -8.59 -14.31 48.50
C SER A 468 -7.53 -14.87 49.45
N ILE A 469 -6.25 -14.54 49.31
CA ILE A 469 -5.19 -15.00 50.22
C ILE A 469 -4.32 -13.82 50.64
N ILE A 470 -4.81 -13.05 51.62
CA ILE A 470 -3.97 -12.08 52.33
C ILE A 470 -3.06 -12.88 53.26
N THR A 471 -1.87 -13.23 52.79
CA THR A 471 -0.73 -13.54 53.65
C THR A 471 0.26 -12.39 53.59
N ASP A 472 0.75 -12.00 54.76
CA ASP A 472 1.57 -10.83 55.12
C ASP A 472 2.98 -10.77 54.47
N HIS A 473 3.19 -11.48 53.35
CA HIS A 473 4.44 -11.52 52.60
C HIS A 473 4.16 -11.52 51.09
N GLY A 474 4.09 -10.32 50.51
CA GLY A 474 4.59 -9.95 49.18
C GLY A 474 4.27 -10.84 47.98
N ASP A 475 3.05 -10.76 47.47
CA ASP A 475 2.82 -10.77 46.02
C ASP A 475 2.58 -9.32 45.57
N ASP A 476 3.58 -8.47 45.79
CA ASP A 476 3.59 -7.12 45.22
C ASP A 476 3.55 -7.25 43.71
N VAL A 477 2.63 -6.51 43.06
CA VAL A 477 2.72 -6.29 41.61
C VAL A 477 4.17 -5.91 41.35
N ASP A 478 4.86 -6.56 40.41
CA ASP A 478 6.18 -6.09 40.00
C ASP A 478 5.99 -4.80 39.19
N VAL A 479 5.73 -3.71 39.93
CA VAL A 479 5.42 -2.38 39.40
C VAL A 479 6.60 -1.90 38.56
N VAL A 480 7.83 -2.31 38.91
CA VAL A 480 9.05 -2.04 38.14
C VAL A 480 8.96 -2.67 36.76
N LEU A 481 8.73 -3.99 36.68
CA LEU A 481 8.57 -4.70 35.41
C LEU A 481 7.34 -4.25 34.61
N ALA A 482 6.28 -3.80 35.29
CA ALA A 482 5.09 -3.25 34.66
C ALA A 482 5.38 -1.88 34.03
N ALA A 483 6.02 -0.97 34.77
CA ALA A 483 6.46 0.34 34.28
C ALA A 483 7.46 0.21 33.12
N GLU A 484 8.37 -0.76 33.19
CA GLU A 484 9.32 -1.06 32.12
C GLU A 484 8.60 -1.54 30.84
N SER A 485 7.53 -2.33 30.97
CA SER A 485 6.73 -2.76 29.82
C SER A 485 6.05 -1.57 29.12
N LEU A 486 5.57 -0.58 29.89
CA LEU A 486 5.02 0.67 29.33
C LEU A 486 6.09 1.54 28.68
N ARG A 487 7.32 1.55 29.22
CA ARG A 487 8.47 2.23 28.60
C ARG A 487 8.76 1.67 27.21
N PHE A 488 8.93 0.35 27.09
CA PHE A 488 9.18 -0.29 25.79
C PHE A 488 8.06 -0.05 24.79
N ALA A 489 6.80 -0.07 25.24
CA ALA A 489 5.65 0.28 24.40
C ALA A 489 5.73 1.74 23.89
N ALA A 490 6.10 2.69 24.75
CA ALA A 490 6.28 4.09 24.36
C ALA A 490 7.46 4.28 23.38
N ASP A 491 8.54 3.52 23.56
CA ASP A 491 9.70 3.55 22.68
C ASP A 491 9.36 3.02 21.28
N CYS A 492 8.52 1.99 21.14
CA CYS A 492 8.01 1.56 19.84
C CYS A 492 7.29 2.69 19.09
N LEU A 493 6.45 3.46 19.79
CA LEU A 493 5.75 4.62 19.20
C LEU A 493 6.73 5.77 18.88
N ALA A 494 7.77 5.98 19.70
CA ALA A 494 8.82 6.96 19.41
C ALA A 494 9.58 6.63 18.12
N LYS A 495 9.91 5.34 17.90
CA LYS A 495 10.55 4.85 16.66
C LYS A 495 9.69 5.05 15.42
N ILE A 496 8.36 4.98 15.54
CA ILE A 496 7.45 5.27 14.42
C ILE A 496 7.59 6.73 13.97
N ILE A 497 7.57 7.66 14.92
CA ILE A 497 7.59 9.12 14.67
C ILE A 497 9.01 9.63 14.32
N GLY A 498 10.04 8.79 14.46
CA GLY A 498 11.43 9.18 14.23
C GLY A 498 12.05 9.96 15.41
N ARG A 499 11.55 9.73 16.63
CA ARG A 499 12.10 10.28 17.89
C ARG A 499 12.95 9.26 18.67
N GLY A 500 13.25 8.10 18.07
CA GLY A 500 14.08 7.05 18.64
C GLY A 500 15.58 7.35 18.54
N GLU A 501 16.42 6.34 18.79
CA GLU A 501 17.86 6.44 18.59
C GLU A 501 18.18 6.74 17.12
N SER A 502 19.23 7.55 16.87
CA SER A 502 19.56 8.06 15.53
C SER A 502 19.81 6.97 14.48
N GLY A 503 20.23 5.77 14.89
CA GLY A 503 20.48 4.64 13.98
C GLY A 503 19.22 4.12 13.28
N ASP A 504 18.10 4.07 13.99
CA ASP A 504 16.83 3.57 13.44
C ASP A 504 16.30 4.49 12.33
N VAL A 505 16.58 5.78 12.42
CA VAL A 505 16.10 6.78 11.45
C VAL A 505 16.91 6.73 10.17
N GLU A 506 18.24 6.60 10.24
CA GLU A 506 19.09 6.51 9.05
C GLU A 506 18.80 5.25 8.23
N GLU A 507 18.52 4.12 8.87
CA GLU A 507 18.15 2.88 8.18
C GLU A 507 16.85 3.06 7.38
N VAL A 508 15.84 3.70 7.97
CA VAL A 508 14.57 3.96 7.30
C VAL A 508 14.75 4.93 6.14
N LEU A 509 15.49 6.03 6.34
CA LEU A 509 15.78 6.98 5.26
C LEU A 509 16.57 6.30 4.14
N GLY A 510 17.55 5.44 4.46
CA GLY A 510 18.27 4.64 3.47
C GLY A 510 17.34 3.77 2.63
N VAL A 511 16.47 2.97 3.26
CA VAL A 511 15.54 2.08 2.55
C VAL A 511 14.52 2.83 1.70
N VAL A 512 14.04 3.99 2.16
CA VAL A 512 13.07 4.81 1.41
C VAL A 512 13.72 5.45 0.18
N PHE A 513 15.02 5.75 0.21
CA PHE A 513 15.71 6.49 -0.85
C PHE A 513 16.67 5.67 -1.72
N GLU A 514 16.94 4.41 -1.36
CA GLU A 514 17.60 3.42 -2.24
C GLU A 514 16.63 2.78 -3.24
N LYS A 515 15.33 2.76 -2.93
CA LYS A 515 14.25 2.40 -3.86
C LYS A 515 13.92 3.55 -4.78
#